data_AF-A0A7L4N967-F1
#
_entry.id   AF-A0A7L4N967-F1
#
_cell.length_a   1.000
_cell.length_b   1.000
_cell.length_c   1.000
_cell.angle_alpha   90.00
_cell.angle_beta   90.00
_cell.angle_gamma   90.00
#
_symmetry.space_group_name_H-M   'P 1'
#
loop_
_entity.id
_entity.type
_entity.pdbx_description
1 polymer ?
#
loop_
_entity_poly.entity_id
_entity_poly.type
_entity_poly.pdbx_seq_one_letter_code
_entity_poly.pdbx_strand_id
1 'polypeptide(L)'
;LVVGAPYETNGQQKTGDVYKCPVTSDSHSNCTKLNLGRVTLSNVSERKDNMRLGLSLATNPKDNSFLACSPLWSHECGSSYYTTGMCSRVNSNFRFSKTVAPALQRCQTYMDIIIVLDGSNSIYPWVEVQHFLINILKKFYIGPGQIQVGVVQYGEDVVHEFHLNDYRSVKDVVAAASHIEQRGGTETRTAYGIEFARSEAFQKGGRKGAKRVMIVITDGESHDSPDLGKVIEESEKDNVTRYAVAVNPLCSRRGRDGCSSHLNPPRHSSTPQGDQRSPLNTNSLMVFICLFFQGTNKNEISFGLEMSQTGFSSHVVEDGILLGAVGAYDWNGAVLKETSSGKVIPLRESYLQEFPEELKNHGAYLG
;
A
#
# COMPACT_ATOMS: atom_id res chain seq x y z
N LEU A 1 -17.31 -36.48 14.74
CA LEU A 1 -16.31 -36.26 13.67
C LEU A 1 -16.42 -34.82 13.18
N VAL A 2 -15.31 -34.14 12.93
CA VAL A 2 -15.26 -32.81 12.31
C VAL A 2 -14.70 -32.97 10.91
N VAL A 3 -15.38 -32.39 9.91
CA VAL A 3 -14.99 -32.53 8.50
C VAL A 3 -14.88 -31.15 7.88
N GLY A 4 -13.71 -30.84 7.29
CA GLY A 4 -13.50 -29.63 6.51
C GLY A 4 -14.02 -29.81 5.09
N ALA A 5 -14.69 -28.79 4.55
CA ALA A 5 -15.21 -28.76 3.19
C ALA A 5 -14.74 -27.48 2.48
N PRO A 6 -13.44 -27.38 2.11
CA PRO A 6 -12.84 -26.14 1.58
C PRO A 6 -13.36 -25.70 0.20
N TYR A 7 -14.10 -26.57 -0.49
CA TYR A 7 -14.71 -26.29 -1.80
C TYR A 7 -16.21 -25.99 -1.73
N GLU A 8 -16.79 -26.02 -0.53
CA GLU A 8 -18.21 -25.75 -0.28
C GLU A 8 -18.58 -24.29 -0.64
N THR A 9 -19.77 -24.12 -1.21
CA THR A 9 -20.37 -22.80 -1.44
C THR A 9 -21.23 -22.37 -0.25
N ASN A 10 -21.14 -21.09 0.11
CA ASN A 10 -22.02 -20.47 1.08
C ASN A 10 -22.73 -19.28 0.42
N GLY A 11 -23.96 -19.52 -0.06
CA GLY A 11 -24.66 -18.59 -0.94
C GLY A 11 -24.01 -18.56 -2.34
N GLN A 12 -23.64 -17.37 -2.82
CA GLN A 12 -22.98 -17.20 -4.13
C GLN A 12 -21.45 -17.35 -4.08
N GLN A 13 -20.85 -17.38 -2.89
CA GLN A 13 -19.39 -17.36 -2.72
C GLN A 13 -18.84 -18.74 -2.33
N LYS A 14 -17.70 -19.14 -2.93
CA LYS A 14 -16.99 -20.39 -2.62
C LYS A 14 -16.06 -20.19 -1.42
N THR A 15 -16.62 -20.07 -0.22
CA THR A 15 -15.82 -19.78 0.98
C THR A 15 -15.20 -21.02 1.62
N GLY A 16 -15.79 -22.19 1.41
CA GLY A 16 -15.56 -23.37 2.26
C GLY A 16 -16.31 -23.28 3.60
N ASP A 17 -16.43 -24.41 4.30
CA ASP A 17 -17.00 -24.49 5.65
C ASP A 17 -16.52 -25.74 6.40
N VAL A 18 -16.98 -25.90 7.63
CA VAL A 18 -16.74 -27.08 8.47
C VAL A 18 -18.07 -27.71 8.86
N TYR A 19 -18.09 -29.04 8.94
CA TYR A 19 -19.24 -29.84 9.33
C TYR A 19 -18.97 -30.62 10.61
N LYS A 20 -20.01 -30.75 11.44
CA LYS A 20 -20.05 -31.73 12.54
C LYS A 20 -20.87 -32.94 12.09
N CYS A 21 -20.28 -34.13 12.18
CA CYS A 21 -20.94 -35.38 11.84
C CYS A 21 -21.05 -36.25 13.10
N PRO A 22 -22.27 -36.72 13.45
CA PRO A 22 -22.45 -37.73 14.49
C PRO A 22 -21.64 -38.98 14.16
N VAL A 23 -21.05 -39.61 15.18
CA VAL A 23 -20.37 -40.90 15.04
C VAL A 23 -21.28 -41.94 15.68
N THR A 24 -22.32 -42.33 14.95
CA THR A 24 -23.31 -43.33 15.37
C THR A 24 -23.21 -44.55 14.46
N SER A 25 -23.61 -45.73 14.94
CA SER A 25 -23.64 -46.98 14.15
C SER A 25 -24.68 -46.96 13.01
N ASP A 26 -25.59 -45.98 13.00
CA ASP A 26 -26.61 -45.84 11.97
C ASP A 26 -26.08 -45.19 10.69
N SER A 27 -26.43 -45.80 9.55
CA SER A 27 -26.03 -45.42 8.18
C SER A 27 -26.66 -44.11 7.67
N HIS A 28 -27.46 -43.42 8.48
CA HIS A 28 -28.20 -42.19 8.11
C HIS A 28 -27.87 -40.99 9.00
N SER A 29 -26.63 -40.88 9.47
CA SER A 29 -26.18 -39.71 10.23
C SER A 29 -25.90 -38.51 9.32
N ASN A 30 -26.79 -37.52 9.33
CA ASN A 30 -26.60 -36.28 8.57
C ASN A 30 -25.61 -35.34 9.26
N CYS A 31 -24.60 -34.89 8.52
CA CYS A 31 -23.66 -33.88 8.99
C CYS A 31 -24.32 -32.48 9.02
N THR A 32 -24.04 -31.70 10.07
CA THR A 32 -24.54 -30.33 10.21
C THR A 32 -23.43 -29.32 9.89
N LYS A 33 -23.71 -28.37 9.00
CA LYS A 33 -22.81 -27.25 8.63
C LYS A 33 -22.68 -26.25 9.81
N LEU A 34 -21.46 -25.78 10.08
CA LEU A 34 -21.17 -24.86 11.19
C LEU A 34 -21.29 -23.37 10.82
N ASN A 35 -21.36 -23.04 9.53
CA ASN A 35 -21.55 -21.67 9.03
C ASN A 35 -20.43 -20.70 9.45
N LEU A 36 -19.19 -21.18 9.55
CA LEU A 36 -18.06 -20.38 10.04
C LEU A 36 -17.61 -19.31 9.02
N GLY A 37 -17.96 -19.45 7.73
CA GLY A 37 -17.66 -18.46 6.70
C GLY A 37 -18.32 -17.07 6.92
N ARG A 38 -19.32 -16.99 7.81
CA ARG A 38 -20.00 -15.73 8.16
C ARG A 38 -19.18 -14.82 9.08
N VAL A 39 -18.15 -15.33 9.73
CA VAL A 39 -17.29 -14.55 10.64
C VAL A 39 -16.54 -13.48 9.85
N THR A 40 -16.68 -12.21 10.23
CA THR A 40 -16.01 -11.08 9.59
C THR A 40 -14.95 -10.47 10.51
N LEU A 41 -13.87 -9.97 9.93
CA LEU A 41 -12.90 -9.12 10.61
C LEU A 41 -13.28 -7.64 10.47
N SER A 42 -13.37 -6.92 11.59
CA SER A 42 -13.54 -5.46 11.58
C SER A 42 -12.26 -4.77 11.09
N ASN A 43 -12.41 -3.67 10.34
CA ASN A 43 -11.34 -2.78 9.86
C ASN A 43 -10.53 -3.26 8.65
N VAL A 44 -11.04 -4.22 7.87
CA VAL A 44 -10.47 -4.62 6.57
C VAL A 44 -11.58 -4.84 5.54
N SER A 45 -11.29 -4.59 4.25
CA SER A 45 -12.17 -4.97 3.15
C SER A 45 -11.91 -6.45 2.83
N GLU A 46 -12.75 -7.34 3.35
CA GLU A 46 -12.55 -8.78 3.20
C GLU A 46 -12.93 -9.28 1.80
N ARG A 47 -12.09 -10.16 1.26
CA ARG A 47 -12.39 -10.93 0.05
C ARG A 47 -12.46 -12.41 0.40
N LYS A 48 -13.69 -12.87 0.65
CA LYS A 48 -13.99 -14.23 1.13
C LYS A 48 -14.13 -15.28 0.02
N ASP A 49 -14.16 -14.83 -1.24
CA ASP A 49 -14.20 -15.74 -2.38
C ASP A 49 -12.97 -16.63 -2.41
N ASN A 50 -13.17 -17.94 -2.47
CA ASN A 50 -12.10 -18.94 -2.49
C ASN A 50 -11.19 -18.93 -1.26
N MET A 51 -11.67 -18.50 -0.08
CA MET A 51 -10.85 -18.48 1.15
C MET A 51 -10.44 -19.88 1.66
N ARG A 52 -11.11 -20.95 1.21
CA ARG A 52 -10.85 -22.37 1.53
C ARG A 52 -10.93 -22.69 3.03
N LEU A 53 -11.99 -22.22 3.69
CA LEU A 53 -12.21 -22.53 5.10
C LEU A 53 -12.37 -24.04 5.32
N GLY A 54 -11.67 -24.54 6.35
CA GLY A 54 -11.66 -25.96 6.68
C GLY A 54 -10.58 -26.74 5.93
N LEU A 55 -9.64 -26.08 5.25
CA LEU A 55 -8.50 -26.75 4.62
C LEU A 55 -7.54 -27.36 5.65
N SER A 56 -7.33 -26.65 6.78
CA SER A 56 -6.57 -27.15 7.92
C SER A 56 -7.43 -27.13 9.18
N LEU A 57 -7.39 -28.22 9.94
CA LEU A 57 -8.11 -28.41 11.19
C LEU A 57 -7.13 -28.92 12.25
N ALA A 58 -7.18 -28.35 13.45
CA ALA A 58 -6.40 -28.83 14.59
C ALA A 58 -7.29 -28.90 15.84
N THR A 59 -7.26 -30.04 16.53
CA THR A 59 -8.03 -30.22 17.78
C THR A 59 -7.19 -29.81 18.99
N ASN A 60 -7.85 -29.23 19.99
CA ASN A 60 -7.26 -28.98 21.30
C ASN A 60 -7.84 -29.99 22.30
N PRO A 61 -7.08 -31.01 22.71
CA PRO A 61 -7.57 -32.03 23.65
C PRO A 61 -7.81 -31.48 25.06
N LYS A 62 -7.21 -30.34 25.44
CA LYS A 62 -7.35 -29.79 26.80
C LYS A 62 -8.76 -29.26 27.09
N ASP A 63 -9.41 -28.65 26.11
CA ASP A 63 -10.71 -27.99 26.25
C ASP A 63 -11.77 -28.48 25.25
N ASN A 64 -11.44 -29.52 24.47
CA ASN A 64 -12.26 -30.05 23.37
C ASN A 64 -12.66 -29.00 22.33
N SER A 65 -11.92 -27.88 22.24
CA SER A 65 -12.05 -26.93 21.15
C SER A 65 -11.29 -27.42 19.92
N PHE A 66 -11.53 -26.78 18.78
CA PHE A 66 -10.73 -27.00 17.58
C PHE A 66 -10.52 -25.68 16.84
N LEU A 67 -9.50 -25.67 16.00
CA LEU A 67 -9.17 -24.59 15.11
C LEU A 67 -9.55 -25.00 13.69
N ALA A 68 -10.19 -24.09 12.96
CA ALA A 68 -10.47 -24.25 11.54
C ALA A 68 -9.86 -23.09 10.75
N CYS A 69 -8.92 -23.41 9.88
CA CYS A 69 -8.15 -22.42 9.14
C CYS A 69 -8.62 -22.27 7.69
N SER A 70 -8.37 -21.08 7.18
CA SER A 70 -8.72 -20.59 5.85
C SER A 70 -7.48 -19.87 5.29
N PRO A 71 -6.47 -20.62 4.83
CA PRO A 71 -5.18 -20.03 4.45
C PRO A 71 -5.26 -19.12 3.22
N LEU A 72 -6.29 -19.28 2.39
CA LEU A 72 -6.52 -18.41 1.22
C LEU A 72 -7.46 -17.24 1.51
N TRP A 73 -7.83 -17.02 2.78
CA TRP A 73 -8.53 -15.79 3.14
C TRP A 73 -7.66 -14.58 2.79
N SER A 74 -8.29 -13.59 2.14
CA SER A 74 -7.62 -12.40 1.66
C SER A 74 -8.41 -11.15 2.00
N HIS A 75 -7.71 -10.02 2.03
CA HIS A 75 -8.32 -8.71 2.15
C HIS A 75 -7.70 -7.75 1.15
N GLU A 76 -8.46 -6.74 0.74
CA GLU A 76 -8.03 -5.75 -0.24
C GLU A 76 -7.18 -4.66 0.42
N CYS A 77 -6.09 -4.32 -0.26
CA CYS A 77 -5.16 -3.24 0.07
C CYS A 77 -4.85 -2.43 -1.20
N GLY A 78 -5.68 -1.42 -1.49
CA GLY A 78 -5.57 -0.62 -2.72
C GLY A 78 -5.93 -1.44 -3.97
N SER A 79 -5.01 -1.51 -4.95
CA SER A 79 -5.12 -2.39 -6.13
C SER A 79 -4.83 -3.86 -5.85
N SER A 80 -4.17 -4.12 -4.72
CA SER A 80 -3.62 -5.44 -4.39
C SER A 80 -4.50 -6.11 -3.35
N TYR A 81 -4.30 -7.41 -3.17
CA TYR A 81 -4.92 -8.15 -2.08
C TYR A 81 -3.84 -8.92 -1.34
N TYR A 82 -3.96 -8.98 -0.02
CA TYR A 82 -3.05 -9.70 0.84
C TYR A 82 -3.71 -11.00 1.30
N THR A 83 -3.13 -12.13 0.88
CA THR A 83 -3.57 -13.48 1.24
C THR A 83 -2.83 -13.94 2.50
N THR A 84 -3.18 -13.32 3.62
CA THR A 84 -2.53 -13.59 4.92
C THR A 84 -3.04 -14.85 5.60
N GLY A 85 -4.26 -15.30 5.26
CA GLY A 85 -4.92 -16.42 5.92
C GLY A 85 -5.49 -16.06 7.31
N MET A 86 -6.51 -16.81 7.73
CA MET A 86 -7.11 -16.67 9.06
C MET A 86 -7.59 -18.02 9.58
N CYS A 87 -7.72 -18.13 10.91
CA CYS A 87 -8.31 -19.29 11.55
C CYS A 87 -9.44 -18.89 12.52
N SER A 88 -10.40 -19.78 12.69
CA SER A 88 -11.50 -19.65 13.64
C SER A 88 -11.35 -20.69 14.74
N ARG A 89 -11.24 -20.24 16.00
CA ARG A 89 -11.34 -21.12 17.16
C ARG A 89 -12.81 -21.41 17.44
N VAL A 90 -13.14 -22.69 17.57
CA VAL A 90 -14.49 -23.19 17.82
C VAL A 90 -14.47 -23.99 19.10
N ASN A 91 -15.38 -23.66 20.03
CA ASN A 91 -15.43 -24.34 21.33
C ASN A 91 -16.06 -25.75 21.24
N SER A 92 -16.09 -26.45 22.37
CA SER A 92 -16.67 -27.79 22.51
C SER A 92 -18.15 -27.89 22.12
N ASN A 93 -18.89 -26.78 22.13
CA ASN A 93 -20.29 -26.70 21.71
C ASN A 93 -20.45 -26.40 20.21
N PHE A 94 -19.37 -26.49 19.43
CA PHE A 94 -19.36 -26.17 17.99
C PHE A 94 -19.77 -24.72 17.68
N ARG A 95 -19.50 -23.79 18.60
CA ARG A 95 -19.73 -22.36 18.40
C ARG A 95 -18.42 -21.62 18.18
N PHE A 96 -18.44 -20.68 17.24
CA PHE A 96 -17.34 -19.74 17.05
C PHE A 96 -17.00 -19.04 18.37
N SER A 97 -15.70 -18.94 18.67
CA SER A 97 -15.19 -18.34 19.90
C SER A 97 -14.29 -17.14 19.62
N LYS A 98 -13.26 -17.29 18.77
CA LYS A 98 -12.28 -16.23 18.49
C LYS A 98 -11.70 -16.38 17.08
N THR A 99 -11.43 -15.27 16.42
CA THR A 99 -10.60 -15.22 15.21
C THR A 99 -9.11 -15.17 15.57
N VAL A 100 -8.31 -16.01 14.91
CA VAL A 100 -6.85 -16.07 15.05
C VAL A 100 -6.24 -15.74 13.68
N ALA A 101 -5.59 -14.57 13.59
CA ALA A 101 -4.96 -14.09 12.36
C ALA A 101 -3.67 -13.32 12.70
N PRO A 102 -2.60 -14.01 13.15
CA PRO A 102 -1.40 -13.33 13.65
C PRO A 102 -0.65 -12.59 12.54
N ALA A 103 -0.69 -13.11 11.31
CA ALA A 103 -0.09 -12.50 10.12
C ALA A 103 -0.96 -11.43 9.46
N LEU A 104 -2.12 -11.07 10.03
CA LEU A 104 -2.93 -9.98 9.51
C LEU A 104 -2.09 -8.70 9.50
N GLN A 105 -1.59 -8.36 8.33
CA GLN A 105 -0.96 -7.08 8.07
C GLN A 105 -2.06 -6.08 7.87
N ARG A 106 -1.98 -4.94 8.56
CA ARG A 106 -2.73 -3.79 8.11
C ARG A 106 -2.12 -3.38 6.77
N CYS A 107 -2.96 -3.06 5.79
CA CYS A 107 -2.47 -2.50 4.54
C CYS A 107 -1.45 -1.40 4.87
N GLN A 108 -0.30 -1.41 4.18
CA GLN A 108 0.67 -0.34 4.34
C GLN A 108 -0.06 1.00 4.17
N THR A 109 0.24 1.90 5.08
CA THR A 109 -0.59 3.01 5.54
C THR A 109 -1.31 3.75 4.42
N TYR A 110 -2.57 4.08 4.68
CA TYR A 110 -3.33 5.05 3.89
C TYR A 110 -2.46 6.26 3.53
N MET A 111 -2.50 6.73 2.29
CA MET A 111 -1.63 7.80 1.82
C MET A 111 -2.40 9.10 1.68
N ASP A 112 -1.77 10.19 2.13
CA ASP A 112 -2.27 11.54 1.89
C ASP A 112 -1.36 12.17 0.83
N ILE A 113 -1.93 12.48 -0.33
CA ILE A 113 -1.20 13.04 -1.46
C ILE A 113 -1.60 14.50 -1.63
N ILE A 114 -0.65 15.43 -1.57
CA ILE A 114 -0.85 16.82 -1.99
C ILE A 114 -0.18 17.01 -3.34
N ILE A 115 -0.97 17.41 -4.33
CA ILE A 115 -0.45 17.81 -5.64
C ILE A 115 -0.24 19.32 -5.62
N VAL A 116 1.00 19.75 -5.86
CA VAL A 116 1.42 21.15 -5.93
C VAL A 116 1.54 21.51 -7.40
N LEU A 117 0.52 22.17 -7.93
CA LEU A 117 0.30 22.39 -9.35
C LEU A 117 0.73 23.80 -9.73
N ASP A 118 1.71 23.92 -10.63
CA ASP A 118 2.11 25.20 -11.21
C ASP A 118 0.99 25.73 -12.10
N GLY A 119 0.47 26.89 -11.72
CA GLY A 119 -0.57 27.65 -12.41
C GLY A 119 -0.05 28.99 -12.95
N SER A 120 1.26 29.22 -12.95
CA SER A 120 1.87 30.48 -13.41
C SER A 120 1.64 30.71 -14.91
N ASN A 121 1.90 31.93 -15.39
CA ASN A 121 1.66 32.30 -16.78
C ASN A 121 2.57 31.60 -17.80
N SER A 122 3.65 30.93 -17.37
CA SER A 122 4.50 30.11 -18.25
C SER A 122 3.76 28.87 -18.75
N ILE A 123 2.84 28.34 -17.94
CA ILE A 123 2.06 27.15 -18.25
C ILE A 123 1.06 27.48 -19.36
N TYR A 124 1.36 27.04 -20.58
CA TYR A 124 0.44 27.16 -21.70
C TYR A 124 0.60 26.03 -22.73
N PRO A 125 -0.50 25.40 -23.18
CA PRO A 125 -1.89 25.62 -22.76
C PRO A 125 -2.24 24.84 -21.47
N TRP A 126 -3.03 25.47 -20.58
CA TRP A 126 -3.47 24.90 -19.29
C TRP A 126 -4.08 23.50 -19.39
N VAL A 127 -4.85 23.27 -20.47
CA VAL A 127 -5.56 22.01 -20.70
C VAL A 127 -4.64 20.78 -20.67
N GLU A 128 -3.37 20.91 -21.06
CA GLU A 128 -2.42 19.79 -21.03
C GLU A 128 -2.03 19.40 -19.61
N VAL A 129 -1.81 20.39 -18.75
CA VAL A 129 -1.53 20.18 -17.31
C VAL A 129 -2.76 19.61 -16.62
N GLN A 130 -3.94 20.10 -16.96
CA GLN A 130 -5.20 19.59 -16.43
C GLN A 130 -5.46 18.13 -16.86
N HIS A 131 -5.22 17.78 -18.12
CA HIS A 131 -5.29 16.40 -18.60
C HIS A 131 -4.26 15.50 -17.91
N PHE A 132 -3.04 15.98 -17.73
CA PHE A 132 -2.00 15.25 -17.01
C PHE A 132 -2.39 14.96 -15.56
N LEU A 133 -2.91 15.98 -14.85
CA LEU A 133 -3.45 15.85 -13.50
C LEU A 133 -4.54 14.77 -13.45
N ILE A 134 -5.54 14.85 -14.33
CA ILE A 134 -6.64 13.88 -14.41
C ILE A 134 -6.10 12.45 -14.68
N ASN A 135 -5.12 12.31 -15.57
CA ASN A 135 -4.54 11.02 -15.90
C ASN A 135 -3.76 10.39 -14.75
N ILE A 136 -3.13 11.21 -13.90
CA ILE A 136 -2.52 10.74 -12.65
C ILE A 136 -3.60 10.33 -11.65
N LEU A 137 -4.60 11.19 -11.41
CA LEU A 137 -5.66 10.95 -10.44
C LEU A 137 -6.44 9.67 -10.71
N LYS A 138 -6.69 9.35 -12.00
CA LYS A 138 -7.34 8.10 -12.42
C LYS A 138 -6.56 6.82 -12.06
N LYS A 139 -5.25 6.93 -11.81
CA LYS A 139 -4.41 5.79 -11.41
C LYS A 139 -4.40 5.56 -9.90
N PHE A 140 -4.90 6.51 -9.12
CA PHE A 140 -4.96 6.39 -7.68
C PHE A 140 -6.22 5.66 -7.23
N TYR A 141 -6.09 4.88 -6.17
CA TYR A 141 -7.20 4.24 -5.47
C TYR A 141 -7.67 5.14 -4.34
N ILE A 142 -8.55 6.09 -4.69
CA ILE A 142 -9.00 7.16 -3.79
C ILE A 142 -10.19 6.68 -2.95
N GLY A 143 -10.09 6.80 -1.63
CA GLY A 143 -11.13 6.42 -0.68
C GLY A 143 -10.78 6.75 0.77
N PRO A 144 -11.78 6.83 1.68
CA PRO A 144 -11.59 7.24 3.07
C PRO A 144 -10.68 6.29 3.88
N GLY A 145 -10.59 5.02 3.48
CA GLY A 145 -9.64 4.04 3.99
C GLY A 145 -8.59 3.66 2.95
N GLN A 146 -8.16 4.57 2.08
CA GLN A 146 -7.08 4.35 1.10
C GLN A 146 -6.35 5.67 0.84
N ILE A 147 -6.27 6.14 -0.41
CA ILE A 147 -5.62 7.40 -0.76
C ILE A 147 -6.60 8.57 -0.58
N GLN A 148 -6.13 9.65 0.03
CA GLN A 148 -6.77 10.96 0.01
C GLN A 148 -5.90 11.92 -0.81
N VAL A 149 -6.53 12.79 -1.60
CA VAL A 149 -5.82 13.71 -2.48
C VAL A 149 -6.31 15.14 -2.25
N GLY A 150 -5.37 16.05 -2.03
CA GLY A 150 -5.59 17.49 -2.08
C GLY A 150 -4.81 18.09 -3.23
N VAL A 151 -5.28 19.21 -3.77
CA VAL A 151 -4.61 19.97 -4.83
C VAL A 151 -4.45 21.41 -4.36
N VAL A 152 -3.22 21.89 -4.44
CA VAL A 152 -2.90 23.31 -4.31
C VAL A 152 -2.36 23.80 -5.65
N GLN A 153 -2.78 24.99 -6.05
CA GLN A 153 -2.26 25.65 -7.25
C GLN A 153 -1.38 26.83 -6.82
N TYR A 154 -0.22 26.99 -7.45
CA TYR A 154 0.73 28.07 -7.13
C TYR A 154 1.17 28.84 -8.37
N GLY A 155 1.52 30.10 -8.17
CA GLY A 155 2.17 30.97 -9.15
C GLY A 155 2.90 32.07 -8.39
N GLU A 156 2.32 33.27 -8.36
CA GLU A 156 2.74 34.34 -7.45
C GLU A 156 2.17 34.14 -6.03
N ASP A 157 0.93 33.64 -5.96
CA ASP A 157 0.24 33.23 -4.73
C ASP A 157 -0.09 31.72 -4.77
N VAL A 158 -0.51 31.16 -3.63
CA VAL A 158 -0.92 29.75 -3.50
C VAL A 158 -2.38 29.67 -3.06
N VAL A 159 -3.15 28.79 -3.70
CA VAL A 159 -4.56 28.55 -3.35
C VAL A 159 -4.86 27.06 -3.21
N HIS A 160 -5.80 26.74 -2.31
CA HIS A 160 -6.42 25.42 -2.27
C HIS A 160 -7.45 25.29 -3.38
N GLU A 161 -7.26 24.34 -4.29
CA GLU A 161 -8.33 23.93 -5.21
C GLU A 161 -9.27 22.94 -4.54
N PHE A 162 -8.72 22.01 -3.74
CA PHE A 162 -9.46 21.21 -2.76
C PHE A 162 -8.55 20.52 -1.74
N HIS A 163 -9.11 20.16 -0.59
CA HIS A 163 -8.43 19.53 0.54
C HIS A 163 -8.50 18.00 0.48
N LEU A 164 -7.68 17.33 1.31
CA LEU A 164 -7.55 15.87 1.35
C LEU A 164 -8.87 15.13 1.62
N ASN A 165 -9.77 15.74 2.40
CA ASN A 165 -11.00 15.13 2.88
C ASN A 165 -12.27 15.60 2.15
N ASP A 166 -12.14 16.42 1.10
CA ASP A 166 -13.28 16.97 0.35
C ASP A 166 -13.96 15.89 -0.52
N TYR A 167 -13.19 14.92 -1.01
CA TYR A 167 -13.68 13.88 -1.90
C TYR A 167 -13.34 12.47 -1.42
N ARG A 168 -14.20 11.51 -1.78
CA ARG A 168 -14.11 10.11 -1.31
C ARG A 168 -14.02 9.07 -2.42
N SER A 169 -14.01 9.50 -3.69
CA SER A 169 -13.91 8.60 -4.84
C SER A 169 -13.11 9.22 -5.96
N VAL A 170 -12.52 8.37 -6.81
CA VAL A 170 -11.79 8.79 -8.01
C VAL A 170 -12.68 9.60 -8.95
N LYS A 171 -13.96 9.21 -9.08
CA LYS A 171 -14.93 9.90 -9.95
C LYS A 171 -15.11 11.35 -9.51
N ASP A 172 -15.28 11.59 -8.22
CA ASP A 172 -15.51 12.93 -7.68
C ASP A 172 -14.26 13.80 -7.78
N VAL A 173 -13.09 13.23 -7.45
CA VAL A 173 -11.80 13.94 -7.57
C VAL A 173 -11.49 14.31 -9.02
N VAL A 174 -11.73 13.40 -9.97
CA VAL A 174 -11.53 13.68 -11.40
C VAL A 174 -12.50 14.75 -11.90
N ALA A 175 -13.76 14.70 -11.46
CA ALA A 175 -14.74 15.74 -11.78
C ALA A 175 -14.34 17.10 -11.18
N ALA A 176 -13.82 17.14 -9.95
CA ALA A 176 -13.31 18.38 -9.37
C ALA A 176 -12.09 18.92 -10.14
N ALA A 177 -11.13 18.05 -10.46
CA ALA A 177 -9.93 18.42 -11.21
C ALA A 177 -10.25 18.95 -12.62
N SER A 178 -11.33 18.48 -13.26
CA SER A 178 -11.76 18.99 -14.57
C SER A 178 -12.35 20.40 -14.53
N HIS A 179 -12.58 20.98 -13.34
CA HIS A 179 -13.05 22.35 -13.17
C HIS A 179 -11.98 23.29 -12.61
N ILE A 180 -10.74 22.82 -12.41
CA ILE A 180 -9.63 23.68 -11.97
C ILE A 180 -9.23 24.59 -13.12
N GLU A 181 -9.33 25.90 -12.89
CA GLU A 181 -8.89 26.95 -13.81
C GLU A 181 -7.48 27.43 -13.46
N GLN A 182 -6.71 27.84 -14.47
CA GLN A 182 -5.40 28.43 -14.27
C GLN A 182 -5.53 29.75 -13.51
N ARG A 183 -4.83 29.89 -12.38
CA ARG A 183 -4.81 31.13 -11.59
C ARG A 183 -3.91 32.20 -12.19
N GLY A 184 -2.91 31.78 -12.95
CA GLY A 184 -1.90 32.68 -13.51
C GLY A 184 -0.92 33.17 -12.45
N GLY A 185 -0.09 34.12 -12.86
CA GLY A 185 0.93 34.75 -12.02
C GLY A 185 2.15 35.09 -12.84
N THR A 186 2.73 36.28 -12.60
CA THR A 186 3.95 36.71 -13.30
C THR A 186 5.20 36.02 -12.78
N GLU A 187 5.12 35.39 -11.61
CA GLU A 187 6.20 34.62 -11.00
C GLU A 187 5.78 33.15 -10.82
N THR A 188 6.80 32.29 -10.76
CA THR A 188 6.68 30.86 -10.44
C THR A 188 7.38 30.64 -9.10
N ARG A 189 6.63 30.69 -7.99
CA ARG A 189 7.16 30.54 -6.62
C ARG A 189 7.02 29.12 -6.10
N THR A 190 7.82 28.21 -6.64
CA THR A 190 7.78 26.77 -6.33
C THR A 190 8.18 26.47 -4.89
N ALA A 191 9.16 27.19 -4.33
CA ALA A 191 9.54 26.99 -2.93
C ALA A 191 8.38 27.37 -2.00
N TYR A 192 7.69 28.47 -2.30
CA TYR A 192 6.49 28.88 -1.57
C TYR A 192 5.35 27.85 -1.69
N GLY A 193 5.12 27.30 -2.88
CA GLY A 193 4.13 26.22 -3.08
C GLY A 193 4.43 24.95 -2.28
N ILE A 194 5.70 24.53 -2.23
CA ILE A 194 6.14 23.38 -1.42
C ILE A 194 5.94 23.66 0.06
N GLU A 195 6.33 24.85 0.52
CA GLU A 195 6.18 25.25 1.92
C GLU A 195 4.72 25.30 2.36
N PHE A 196 3.84 25.87 1.52
CA PHE A 196 2.41 25.90 1.76
C PHE A 196 1.81 24.49 1.83
N ALA A 197 2.22 23.60 0.93
CA ALA A 197 1.78 22.21 0.95
C ALA A 197 2.21 21.49 2.24
N ARG A 198 3.47 21.68 2.66
CA ARG A 198 4.05 21.08 3.87
C ARG A 198 3.37 21.58 5.14
N SER A 199 3.29 22.90 5.31
CA SER A 199 2.89 23.57 6.55
C SER A 199 1.38 23.68 6.71
N GLU A 200 0.63 23.83 5.61
CA GLU A 200 -0.82 24.06 5.64
C GLU A 200 -1.61 22.91 5.01
N ALA A 201 -1.32 22.52 3.77
CA ALA A 201 -2.20 21.60 3.03
C ALA A 201 -2.31 20.21 3.67
N PHE A 202 -1.20 19.64 4.16
CA PHE A 202 -1.26 18.37 4.90
C PHE A 202 -2.01 18.46 6.24
N GLN A 203 -2.26 19.66 6.78
CA GLN A 203 -3.05 19.82 8.01
C GLN A 203 -4.56 19.88 7.71
N LYS A 204 -4.94 20.22 6.48
CA LYS A 204 -6.34 20.30 6.05
C LYS A 204 -6.86 18.93 5.61
N GLY A 205 -7.30 18.15 6.59
CA GLY A 205 -7.86 16.81 6.37
C GLY A 205 -6.83 15.67 6.40
N GLY A 206 -5.56 15.97 6.70
CA GLY A 206 -4.52 14.94 6.84
C GLY A 206 -4.74 14.00 8.01
N ARG A 207 -4.39 12.73 7.81
CA ARG A 207 -4.65 11.63 8.72
C ARG A 207 -3.38 11.28 9.49
N LYS A 208 -3.51 11.09 10.80
CA LYS A 208 -2.39 10.61 11.64
C LYS A 208 -1.99 9.20 11.22
N GLY A 209 -0.70 8.99 10.99
CA GLY A 209 -0.14 7.71 10.56
C GLY A 209 -0.27 7.44 9.06
N ALA A 210 -0.89 8.34 8.28
CA ALA A 210 -0.86 8.25 6.83
C ALA A 210 0.52 8.63 6.28
N LYS A 211 0.97 7.96 5.21
CA LYS A 211 2.19 8.37 4.52
C LYS A 211 1.90 9.65 3.74
N ARG A 212 2.65 10.71 4.04
CA ARG A 212 2.54 12.01 3.36
C ARG A 212 3.36 12.01 2.09
N VAL A 213 2.72 12.27 0.96
CA VAL A 213 3.36 12.34 -0.35
C VAL A 213 3.02 13.66 -1.01
N MET A 214 4.02 14.36 -1.52
CA MET A 214 3.87 15.59 -2.27
C MET A 214 4.30 15.34 -3.71
N ILE A 215 3.48 15.77 -4.68
CA ILE A 215 3.81 15.70 -6.10
C ILE A 215 3.80 17.12 -6.64
N VAL A 216 4.97 17.65 -6.96
CA VAL A 216 5.15 18.97 -7.57
C VAL A 216 5.09 18.82 -9.08
N ILE A 217 4.22 19.60 -9.73
CA ILE A 217 4.07 19.65 -11.19
C ILE A 217 4.41 21.07 -11.61
N THR A 218 5.40 21.25 -12.47
CA THR A 218 5.90 22.57 -12.94
C THR A 218 6.45 22.47 -14.37
N ASP A 219 6.54 23.58 -15.09
CA ASP A 219 7.13 23.61 -16.44
C ASP A 219 8.53 24.22 -16.52
N GLY A 220 9.07 24.75 -15.42
CA GLY A 220 10.29 25.55 -15.50
C GLY A 220 10.98 25.88 -14.19
N GLU A 221 11.81 26.92 -14.26
CA GLU A 221 12.65 27.39 -13.15
C GLU A 221 11.84 28.22 -12.15
N SER A 222 12.16 28.06 -10.87
CA SER A 222 11.53 28.80 -9.80
C SER A 222 12.16 30.18 -9.61
N HIS A 223 11.33 31.21 -9.46
CA HIS A 223 11.79 32.57 -9.15
C HIS A 223 12.30 32.70 -7.71
N ASP A 224 11.83 31.83 -6.81
CA ASP A 224 12.30 31.68 -5.41
C ASP A 224 13.27 30.49 -5.24
N SER A 225 14.02 30.14 -6.30
CA SER A 225 14.97 29.03 -6.28
C SER A 225 16.00 29.03 -5.13
N PRO A 226 16.48 30.17 -4.59
CA PRO A 226 17.36 30.17 -3.42
C PRO A 226 16.74 29.53 -2.17
N ASP A 227 15.41 29.54 -2.04
CA ASP A 227 14.68 29.02 -0.88
C ASP A 227 14.37 27.51 -1.00
N LEU A 228 14.52 26.93 -2.20
CA LEU A 228 14.22 25.51 -2.45
C LEU A 228 14.99 24.56 -1.54
N GLY A 229 16.28 24.83 -1.29
CA GLY A 229 17.12 23.99 -0.44
C GLY A 229 16.57 23.87 0.99
N LYS A 230 16.11 24.99 1.54
CA LYS A 230 15.55 25.05 2.89
C LYS A 230 14.23 24.28 2.99
N VAL A 231 13.29 24.52 2.09
CA VAL A 231 11.95 23.89 2.14
C VAL A 231 12.01 22.37 1.90
N ILE A 232 13.00 21.89 1.14
CA ILE A 232 13.24 20.46 0.93
C ILE A 232 13.78 19.81 2.21
N GLU A 233 14.73 20.45 2.89
CA GLU A 233 15.26 19.95 4.15
C GLU A 233 14.17 19.89 5.24
N GLU A 234 13.33 20.92 5.32
CA GLU A 234 12.18 20.97 6.24
C GLU A 234 11.14 19.89 5.91
N SER A 235 10.87 19.65 4.63
CA SER A 235 9.97 18.57 4.20
C SER A 235 10.49 17.18 4.55
N GLU A 236 11.81 16.98 4.54
CA GLU A 236 12.44 15.72 4.94
C GLU A 236 12.31 15.48 6.45
N LYS A 237 12.54 16.53 7.25
CA LYS A 237 12.30 16.50 8.71
C LYS A 237 10.85 16.13 9.06
N ASP A 238 9.90 16.55 8.23
CA ASP A 238 8.47 16.24 8.37
C ASP A 238 8.05 14.89 7.77
N ASN A 239 9.00 14.07 7.29
CA ASN A 239 8.77 12.76 6.66
C ASN A 239 7.85 12.79 5.43
N VAL A 240 7.81 13.91 4.71
CA VAL A 240 7.03 14.08 3.47
C VAL A 240 7.83 13.53 2.29
N THR A 241 7.35 12.46 1.65
CA THR A 241 7.98 11.97 0.41
C THR A 241 7.62 12.88 -0.75
N ARG A 242 8.59 13.28 -1.57
CA ARG A 242 8.40 14.29 -2.62
C ARG A 242 8.74 13.72 -4.00
N TYR A 243 7.92 14.05 -4.98
CA TYR A 243 8.17 13.81 -6.41
C TYR A 243 8.05 15.12 -7.16
N ALA A 244 8.90 15.31 -8.17
CA ALA A 244 8.82 16.45 -9.07
C ALA A 244 8.56 15.95 -10.50
N VAL A 245 7.60 16.58 -11.17
CA VAL A 245 7.26 16.32 -12.56
C VAL A 245 7.43 17.62 -13.32
N ALA A 246 8.38 17.62 -14.25
CA ALA A 246 8.51 18.69 -15.23
C ALA A 246 7.57 18.42 -16.42
N VAL A 247 6.58 19.28 -16.63
CA VAL A 247 5.66 19.23 -17.76
C VAL A 247 6.07 20.34 -18.72
N ASN A 248 6.82 20.00 -19.78
CA ASN A 248 7.15 20.97 -20.82
C ASN A 248 6.16 20.86 -21.98
N PRO A 249 5.28 21.85 -22.23
CA PRO A 249 4.34 21.83 -23.36
C PRO A 249 5.03 21.69 -24.73
N LEU A 250 6.29 22.12 -24.86
CA LEU A 250 7.08 21.98 -26.09
C LEU A 250 7.56 20.54 -26.34
N CYS A 251 7.73 19.72 -25.29
CA CYS A 251 8.16 18.32 -25.40
C CYS A 251 7.06 17.43 -25.99
N SER A 252 5.79 17.76 -25.76
CA SER A 252 4.64 17.02 -26.31
C SER A 252 4.53 17.16 -27.85
N ARG A 253 5.05 18.26 -28.43
CA ARG A 253 4.97 18.55 -29.87
C ARG A 253 6.12 18.04 -30.74
N ARG A 254 7.33 17.81 -30.20
CA ARG A 254 8.54 17.51 -31.00
C ARG A 254 9.18 16.14 -30.78
N GLY A 255 8.61 15.30 -29.91
CA GLY A 255 9.22 14.02 -29.57
C GLY A 255 10.59 14.18 -28.89
N ARG A 256 11.24 13.02 -28.69
CA ARG A 256 12.37 12.79 -27.77
C ARG A 256 13.57 13.75 -27.94
N ASP A 257 13.79 14.28 -29.15
CA ASP A 257 14.96 15.11 -29.49
C ASP A 257 14.78 16.60 -29.14
N GLY A 258 13.55 17.05 -28.85
CA GLY A 258 13.27 18.43 -28.44
C GLY A 258 13.59 18.73 -26.97
N CYS A 259 13.51 17.73 -26.09
CA CYS A 259 13.67 17.93 -24.64
C CYS A 259 15.14 18.14 -24.22
N SER A 260 16.11 17.57 -24.93
CA SER A 260 17.53 17.63 -24.53
C SER A 260 18.22 18.97 -24.80
N SER A 261 17.63 19.85 -25.61
CA SER A 261 18.32 21.08 -26.07
C SER A 261 18.12 22.29 -25.15
N HIS A 262 17.13 22.25 -24.24
CA HIS A 262 16.78 23.38 -23.37
C HIS A 262 16.93 23.08 -21.88
N LEU A 263 17.18 21.83 -21.50
CA LEU A 263 17.66 21.45 -20.16
C LEU A 263 19.19 21.51 -20.14
N ASN A 264 19.77 22.69 -20.39
CA ASN A 264 21.20 22.91 -20.11
C ASN A 264 21.34 23.47 -18.69
N PRO A 265 22.22 22.90 -17.84
CA PRO A 265 22.58 23.53 -16.57
C PRO A 265 23.22 24.91 -16.84
N PRO A 266 23.11 25.87 -15.90
CA PRO A 266 23.49 27.25 -16.15
C PRO A 266 24.97 27.35 -16.56
N ARG A 267 25.21 27.68 -17.83
CA ARG A 267 26.51 28.21 -18.28
C ARG A 267 26.44 29.72 -18.12
N HIS A 268 27.10 30.24 -17.08
CA HIS A 268 28.02 31.38 -17.15
C HIS A 268 28.23 31.99 -15.77
N SER A 269 29.37 31.67 -15.16
CA SER A 269 30.15 32.64 -14.40
C SER A 269 31.59 32.17 -14.40
N SER A 270 32.42 32.94 -15.09
CA SER A 270 33.87 32.82 -15.20
C SER A 270 34.56 32.61 -13.85
N THR A 271 35.34 31.54 -13.73
CA THR A 271 36.33 31.36 -12.65
C THR A 271 37.74 31.53 -13.19
N PRO A 272 38.58 32.43 -12.64
CA PRO A 272 39.99 32.17 -12.51
C PRO A 272 40.21 31.16 -11.36
N GLN A 273 41.28 30.40 -11.51
CA GLN A 273 41.62 29.17 -10.79
C GLN A 273 41.84 29.36 -9.28
N GLY A 274 41.54 28.29 -8.54
CA GLY A 274 42.21 27.94 -7.29
C GLY A 274 41.38 28.14 -6.03
N ASP A 275 40.52 27.18 -5.70
CA ASP A 275 40.73 26.36 -4.49
C ASP A 275 39.69 25.23 -4.40
N GLN A 276 40.18 24.01 -4.14
CA GLN A 276 39.36 22.83 -3.91
C GLN A 276 38.66 22.93 -2.56
N ARG A 277 37.33 23.07 -2.56
CA ARG A 277 36.45 22.64 -1.46
C ARG A 277 35.06 22.28 -2.01
N SER A 278 34.84 20.96 -2.10
CA SER A 278 33.56 20.22 -2.01
C SER A 278 32.39 20.68 -2.89
N PRO A 279 31.99 19.92 -3.94
CA PRO A 279 30.70 20.15 -4.59
C PRO A 279 29.59 19.79 -3.59
N LEU A 280 28.70 20.75 -3.29
CA LEU A 280 27.45 20.44 -2.60
C LEU A 280 26.69 19.40 -3.45
N ASN A 281 26.38 18.27 -2.82
CA ASN A 281 25.60 17.17 -3.37
C ASN A 281 24.27 17.68 -3.95
N THR A 282 24.13 17.65 -5.27
CA THR A 282 22.89 17.86 -6.03
C THR A 282 21.96 16.62 -6.02
N ASN A 283 22.00 15.80 -4.96
CA ASN A 283 21.27 14.52 -4.89
C ASN A 283 19.85 14.62 -4.30
N SER A 284 19.33 15.83 -4.02
CA SER A 284 18.05 15.99 -3.29
C SER A 284 16.89 16.54 -4.12
N LEU A 285 17.12 16.80 -5.41
CA LEU A 285 16.08 17.12 -6.39
C LEU A 285 16.30 16.24 -7.61
N MET A 286 15.35 15.33 -7.85
CA MET A 286 15.04 14.62 -9.11
C MET A 286 15.01 13.10 -9.00
N VAL A 287 13.80 12.59 -8.77
CA VAL A 287 13.37 11.41 -9.53
C VAL A 287 12.56 11.94 -10.71
N PHE A 288 13.21 12.08 -11.86
CA PHE A 288 12.51 12.28 -13.13
C PHE A 288 11.71 11.01 -13.44
N ILE A 289 10.41 11.03 -13.19
CA ILE A 289 9.53 10.01 -13.75
C ILE A 289 9.16 10.46 -15.17
N CYS A 290 10.04 10.15 -16.14
CA CYS A 290 9.58 9.92 -17.50
C CYS A 290 8.64 8.72 -17.43
N LEU A 291 7.32 8.95 -17.44
CA LEU A 291 6.32 7.88 -17.52
C LEU A 291 6.37 7.23 -18.90
N PHE A 292 7.40 6.39 -19.12
CA PHE A 292 7.32 5.32 -20.10
C PHE A 292 6.47 4.21 -19.48
N PHE A 293 5.28 4.01 -20.04
CA PHE A 293 4.54 2.77 -19.87
C PHE A 293 5.33 1.64 -20.54
N GLN A 294 6.29 1.07 -19.83
CA GLN A 294 6.76 -0.29 -20.03
C GLN A 294 7.57 -0.71 -18.80
N GLY A 295 7.30 -1.93 -18.36
CA GLY A 295 7.73 -2.43 -17.07
C GLY A 295 9.24 -2.57 -16.90
N THR A 296 9.54 -3.08 -15.70
CA THR A 296 10.86 -3.49 -15.18
C THR A 296 11.70 -2.34 -14.64
N ASN A 297 11.42 -1.96 -13.39
CA ASN A 297 12.50 -1.56 -12.50
C ASN A 297 12.74 -2.70 -11.51
N LYS A 298 13.94 -3.25 -11.53
CA LYS A 298 14.43 -4.32 -10.67
C LYS A 298 14.75 -3.77 -9.27
N ASN A 299 13.73 -3.32 -8.55
CA ASN A 299 13.73 -3.46 -7.10
C ASN A 299 12.81 -4.66 -6.84
N GLU A 300 13.38 -5.79 -6.44
CA GLU A 300 12.60 -6.97 -6.11
C GLU A 300 11.51 -6.58 -5.11
N ILE A 301 10.25 -6.76 -5.51
CA ILE A 301 9.11 -6.61 -4.61
C ILE A 301 9.23 -7.80 -3.64
N SER A 302 9.88 -7.57 -2.49
CA SER A 302 9.96 -8.57 -1.44
C SER A 302 8.69 -8.54 -0.60
N PHE A 303 8.10 -9.71 -0.40
CA PHE A 303 6.94 -9.93 0.46
C PHE A 303 7.42 -10.34 1.84
N GLY A 304 6.95 -9.66 2.89
CA GLY A 304 7.09 -10.07 4.27
C GLY A 304 6.02 -11.10 4.64
N LEU A 305 4.86 -10.64 5.09
CA LEU A 305 3.75 -11.52 5.51
C LEU A 305 2.47 -11.30 4.70
N GLU A 306 2.50 -10.40 3.72
CA GLU A 306 1.38 -10.03 2.84
C GLU A 306 0.75 -11.24 2.17
N MET A 307 1.58 -12.23 1.78
CA MET A 307 1.18 -13.47 1.12
C MET A 307 1.37 -14.71 2.00
N SER A 308 1.44 -14.53 3.32
CA SER A 308 1.85 -15.57 4.28
C SER A 308 1.02 -16.85 4.26
N GLN A 309 -0.26 -16.79 3.86
CA GLN A 309 -1.18 -17.94 3.88
C GLN A 309 -1.19 -18.69 5.22
N THR A 310 -1.18 -17.94 6.31
CA THR A 310 -1.10 -18.44 7.68
C THR A 310 -2.28 -19.35 8.00
N GLY A 311 -1.99 -20.47 8.65
CA GLY A 311 -2.98 -21.54 8.88
C GLY A 311 -3.06 -22.52 7.72
N PHE A 312 -2.04 -22.55 6.85
CA PHE A 312 -1.86 -23.63 5.88
C PHE A 312 -1.74 -24.97 6.61
N SER A 313 -0.97 -24.98 7.69
CA SER A 313 -0.97 -26.00 8.72
C SER A 313 -1.23 -25.38 10.09
N SER A 314 -1.68 -26.20 11.03
CA SER A 314 -1.96 -25.74 12.39
C SER A 314 -1.71 -26.85 13.42
N HIS A 315 -1.18 -26.46 14.58
CA HIS A 315 -0.94 -27.38 15.69
C HIS A 315 -1.15 -26.66 17.03
N VAL A 316 -1.78 -27.34 17.99
CA VAL A 316 -2.04 -26.76 19.32
C VAL A 316 -0.94 -27.24 20.26
N VAL A 317 -0.25 -26.31 20.92
CA VAL A 317 0.80 -26.57 21.92
C VAL A 317 0.33 -26.14 23.31
N GLU A 318 1.14 -26.40 24.34
CA GLU A 318 0.69 -26.20 25.72
C GLU A 318 0.33 -24.75 26.06
N ASP A 319 1.06 -23.80 25.49
CA ASP A 319 0.98 -22.36 25.75
C ASP A 319 0.41 -21.54 24.58
N GLY A 320 -0.11 -22.19 23.54
CA GLY A 320 -0.63 -21.49 22.37
C GLY A 320 -0.95 -22.36 21.16
N ILE A 321 -0.97 -21.72 20.00
CA ILE A 321 -1.26 -22.32 18.71
C ILE A 321 -0.11 -21.99 17.77
N LEU A 322 0.45 -22.99 17.11
CA LEU A 322 1.40 -22.86 16.01
C LEU A 322 0.63 -22.89 14.69
N LEU A 323 0.98 -21.97 13.79
CA LEU A 323 0.37 -21.80 12.48
C LEU A 323 1.46 -21.74 11.41
N GLY A 324 1.43 -22.66 10.46
CA GLY A 324 2.30 -22.63 9.30
C GLY A 324 1.90 -21.50 8.35
N ALA A 325 2.90 -20.76 7.87
CA ALA A 325 2.77 -19.60 7.00
C ALA A 325 3.68 -19.77 5.78
N VAL A 326 3.24 -20.58 4.82
CA VAL A 326 4.04 -21.02 3.66
C VAL A 326 4.49 -19.89 2.73
N GLY A 327 3.72 -18.81 2.62
CA GLY A 327 4.06 -17.68 1.75
C GLY A 327 4.79 -16.54 2.46
N ALA A 328 5.26 -16.77 3.69
CA ALA A 328 6.02 -15.78 4.43
C ALA A 328 7.42 -15.60 3.81
N TYR A 329 7.91 -14.36 3.83
CA TYR A 329 9.25 -13.95 3.42
C TYR A 329 9.61 -14.44 2.03
N ASP A 330 8.91 -14.00 1.00
CA ASP A 330 9.11 -14.47 -0.39
C ASP A 330 8.96 -15.99 -0.54
N TRP A 331 7.96 -16.58 0.13
CA TRP A 331 7.72 -18.03 0.17
C TRP A 331 8.88 -18.88 0.74
N ASN A 332 9.77 -18.28 1.55
CA ASN A 332 10.70 -19.05 2.37
C ASN A 332 9.96 -19.86 3.47
N GLY A 333 8.77 -19.41 3.85
CA GLY A 333 7.96 -20.03 4.89
C GLY A 333 8.30 -19.52 6.28
N ALA A 334 7.33 -19.66 7.18
CA ALA A 334 7.49 -19.35 8.60
C ALA A 334 6.52 -20.18 9.45
N VAL A 335 6.78 -20.23 10.75
CA VAL A 335 5.85 -20.75 11.75
C VAL A 335 5.55 -19.63 12.74
N LEU A 336 4.28 -19.25 12.82
CA LEU A 336 3.81 -18.18 13.69
C LEU A 336 3.15 -18.80 14.93
N LYS A 337 3.26 -18.13 16.07
CA LYS A 337 2.66 -18.59 17.32
C LYS A 337 1.68 -17.56 17.88
N GLU A 338 0.48 -17.99 18.21
CA GLU A 338 -0.51 -17.21 18.96
C GLU A 338 -0.61 -17.78 20.38
N THR A 339 -0.32 -16.97 21.40
CA THR A 339 -0.43 -17.31 22.82
C THR A 339 -1.51 -16.47 23.51
N SER A 340 -1.75 -16.70 24.79
CA SER A 340 -2.60 -15.82 25.61
C SER A 340 -1.97 -14.44 25.84
N SER A 341 -0.65 -14.33 25.80
CA SER A 341 0.12 -13.10 26.01
C SER A 341 0.33 -12.27 24.74
N GLY A 342 0.06 -12.83 23.56
CA GLY A 342 0.17 -12.12 22.28
C GLY A 342 0.56 -13.04 21.14
N LYS A 343 1.13 -12.45 20.09
CA LYS A 343 1.62 -13.16 18.91
C LYS A 343 3.14 -13.11 18.84
N VAL A 344 3.75 -14.22 18.46
CA VAL A 344 5.18 -14.34 18.18
C VAL A 344 5.35 -14.58 16.70
N ILE A 345 6.06 -13.66 16.05
CA ILE A 345 6.36 -13.66 14.62
C ILE A 345 7.88 -13.57 14.51
N PRO A 346 8.58 -14.69 14.25
CA PRO A 346 10.02 -14.66 14.02
C PRO A 346 10.35 -13.80 12.81
N LEU A 347 11.49 -13.10 12.86
CA LEU A 347 11.95 -12.28 11.73
C LEU A 347 12.50 -13.18 10.61
N ARG A 348 12.62 -12.64 9.39
CA ARG A 348 13.14 -13.36 8.23
C ARG A 348 14.51 -13.98 8.52
N GLU A 349 15.37 -13.25 9.22
CA GLU A 349 16.74 -13.64 9.53
C GLU A 349 16.82 -14.87 10.42
N SER A 350 15.78 -15.13 11.23
CA SER A 350 15.70 -16.32 12.09
C SER A 350 15.68 -17.62 11.27
N TYR A 351 15.20 -17.57 10.02
CA TYR A 351 15.11 -18.74 9.14
C TYR A 351 16.34 -18.92 8.23
N LEU A 352 17.23 -17.93 8.16
CA LEU A 352 18.40 -17.97 7.29
C LEU A 352 19.52 -18.89 7.82
N GLN A 353 19.54 -19.15 9.13
CA GLN A 353 20.59 -19.96 9.77
C GLN A 353 20.27 -21.45 9.83
N GLU A 354 19.00 -21.84 9.70
CA GLU A 354 18.56 -23.23 9.93
C GLU A 354 18.61 -24.11 8.67
N PHE A 355 18.62 -23.54 7.46
CA PHE A 355 18.54 -24.31 6.21
C PHE A 355 19.72 -24.05 5.27
N PRO A 356 20.45 -25.10 4.83
CA PRO A 356 21.39 -25.00 3.73
C PRO A 356 20.72 -24.41 2.47
N GLU A 357 21.46 -23.62 1.68
CA GLU A 357 20.98 -23.02 0.42
C GLU A 357 20.27 -24.03 -0.50
N GLU A 358 20.74 -25.27 -0.52
CA GLU A 358 20.22 -26.39 -1.32
C GLU A 358 18.79 -26.83 -0.90
N LEU A 359 18.36 -26.51 0.32
CA LEU A 359 17.06 -26.90 0.89
C LEU A 359 16.09 -25.72 1.04
N LYS A 360 16.49 -24.49 0.72
CA LYS A 360 15.62 -23.29 0.82
C LYS A 360 14.33 -23.41 0.00
N ASN A 361 14.39 -24.03 -1.17
CA ASN A 361 13.21 -24.26 -2.02
C ASN A 361 12.30 -25.40 -1.52
N HIS A 362 12.72 -26.15 -0.50
CA HIS A 362 11.96 -27.26 0.09
C HIS A 362 11.32 -26.91 1.45
N GLY A 363 11.67 -25.76 2.06
CA GLY A 363 11.08 -25.30 3.33
C GLY A 363 9.57 -25.13 3.28
N ALA A 364 9.01 -24.79 2.11
CA ALA A 364 7.58 -24.69 1.88
C ALA A 364 6.81 -26.03 1.97
N TYR A 365 7.50 -27.18 1.92
CA TYR A 365 6.89 -28.51 1.96
C TYR A 365 6.76 -29.11 3.37
N LEU A 366 7.42 -28.51 4.37
CA LEU A 366 7.42 -29.03 5.75
C LEU A 366 6.42 -28.31 6.67
N GLY A 367 5.57 -27.45 6.08
CA GLY A 367 4.47 -26.78 6.76
C GLY A 367 3.37 -27.73 7.18
#